data_AF-A0A9X9A646-F1
#
_entry.id   AF-A0A9X9A646-F1
#
_cell.length_a   1.000
_cell.length_b   1.000
_cell.length_c   1.000
_cell.angle_alpha   90.00
_cell.angle_beta   90.00
_cell.angle_gamma   90.00
#
_symmetry.space_group_name_H-M   'P 1'
#
loop_
_entity.id
_entity.type
_entity.pdbx_description
1 polymer ?
#
loop_
_entity_poly.entity_id
_entity_poly.type
_entity_poly.pdbx_seq_one_letter_code
_entity_poly.pdbx_strand_id
1 'polypeptide(L)'
;MVYAEHTKTKDVFEFPYDRLLIATGVRPVMPEWEGRELQGVHLLKTIPDAERILKTLETNKVEDVTIIGGGAIGLEMAETFVELGKKVRMIERNDHIGTIYDADMAEYIHKEADKHHIEILTNENVKAFKGNERVEAVETDKGTYKADLVLVSVGVKPNTDFLEGTNIHTNHKGAIEVNAYMQTNVQDVYAAGDCATHYHVIKEIHDHIPIGTTANKQGRLAGLNMLDKRRAFKGTLGTGIIKFMNLTLARTGLNEKEAKGLHIPYKTVKVDSTNMAGYYPNAKPLYLKLLYRSDTKQLLGGQVIGEEGVDKRIDVIAMALFNKMSIHDLEDVDLSYAPPYNSVWDPIQQAARRAE
;
A
#
# COMPACT_ATOMS: atom_id res chain seq x y z
N MET A 1 -5.00 -8.49 -33.57
CA MET A 1 -6.16 -9.26 -33.05
C MET A 1 -5.97 -9.48 -31.56
N VAL A 2 -7.05 -9.43 -30.79
CA VAL A 2 -7.13 -9.93 -29.41
C VAL A 2 -8.07 -11.12 -29.41
N TYR A 3 -7.69 -12.18 -28.70
CA TYR A 3 -8.53 -13.36 -28.47
C TYR A 3 -9.12 -13.30 -27.08
N ALA A 4 -10.41 -13.55 -26.94
CA ALA A 4 -11.10 -13.58 -25.66
C ALA A 4 -11.96 -14.84 -25.52
N GLU A 5 -12.02 -15.39 -24.31
CA GLU A 5 -12.90 -16.51 -23.97
C GLU A 5 -14.05 -16.00 -23.08
N HIS A 6 -15.29 -16.36 -23.42
CA HIS A 6 -16.42 -16.10 -22.55
C HIS A 6 -16.31 -16.94 -21.27
N THR A 7 -16.22 -16.30 -20.10
CA THR A 7 -15.96 -17.00 -18.83
C THR A 7 -17.00 -18.05 -18.46
N LYS A 8 -18.26 -17.89 -18.90
CA LYS A 8 -19.36 -18.87 -18.69
C LYS A 8 -19.50 -19.94 -19.77
N THR A 9 -19.65 -19.55 -21.05
CA THR A 9 -19.94 -20.48 -22.15
C THR A 9 -18.70 -21.11 -22.76
N LYS A 10 -17.52 -20.54 -22.52
CA LYS A 10 -16.22 -20.95 -23.11
C LYS A 10 -16.11 -20.70 -24.60
N ASP A 11 -17.02 -19.93 -25.18
CA ASP A 11 -16.93 -19.49 -26.57
C ASP A 11 -15.74 -18.55 -26.76
N VAL A 12 -15.04 -18.69 -27.89
CA VAL A 12 -13.88 -17.87 -28.25
C VAL A 12 -14.29 -16.79 -29.24
N PHE A 13 -13.84 -15.57 -28.99
CA PHE A 13 -14.06 -14.40 -29.83
C PHE A 13 -12.75 -13.77 -30.25
N GLU A 14 -12.78 -13.16 -31.43
CA GLU A 14 -11.66 -12.40 -31.98
C GLU A 14 -12.05 -10.94 -32.16
N PHE A 15 -11.19 -10.03 -31.70
CA PHE A 15 -11.39 -8.60 -31.81
C PHE A 15 -10.20 -7.95 -32.54
N PRO A 16 -10.40 -7.37 -33.75
CA PRO A 16 -9.40 -6.50 -34.36
C PRO A 16 -9.27 -5.20 -33.55
N TYR A 17 -8.09 -4.60 -33.54
CA TYR A 17 -7.84 -3.33 -32.86
C TYR A 17 -6.88 -2.46 -33.68
N ASP A 18 -7.09 -1.15 -33.62
CA ASP A 18 -6.11 -0.15 -34.07
C ASP A 18 -5.17 0.25 -32.93
N ARG A 19 -5.69 0.37 -31.70
CA ARG A 19 -4.93 0.58 -30.47
C ARG A 19 -5.51 -0.25 -29.34
N LEU A 20 -4.66 -0.87 -28.54
CA LEU A 20 -5.04 -1.75 -27.44
C LEU A 20 -4.59 -1.16 -26.10
N LEU A 21 -5.46 -1.20 -25.08
CA LEU A 21 -5.11 -0.89 -23.70
C LEU A 21 -5.24 -2.14 -22.83
N ILE A 22 -4.15 -2.49 -22.13
CA ILE A 22 -4.13 -3.52 -21.11
C ILE A 22 -4.30 -2.87 -19.73
N ALA A 23 -5.43 -3.17 -19.07
CA ALA A 23 -5.80 -2.59 -17.77
C ALA A 23 -6.33 -3.67 -16.81
N THR A 24 -5.69 -4.84 -16.80
CA THR A 24 -6.15 -6.06 -16.12
C THR A 24 -5.87 -6.09 -14.61
N GLY A 25 -5.17 -5.07 -14.11
CA GLY A 25 -4.87 -4.90 -12.69
C GLY A 25 -3.99 -6.02 -12.10
N VAL A 26 -4.23 -6.34 -10.83
CA VAL A 26 -3.54 -7.38 -10.06
C VAL A 26 -4.54 -8.31 -9.37
N ARG A 27 -4.08 -9.51 -9.02
CA ARG A 27 -4.80 -10.45 -8.14
C ARG A 27 -4.03 -10.71 -6.85
N PRO A 28 -4.72 -10.99 -5.74
CA PRO A 28 -4.06 -11.39 -4.49
C PRO A 28 -3.35 -12.73 -4.66
N VAL A 29 -2.22 -12.89 -3.98
CA VAL A 29 -1.43 -14.12 -4.01
C VAL A 29 -1.93 -15.10 -2.95
N MET A 30 -2.25 -16.31 -3.36
CA MET A 30 -2.45 -17.46 -2.48
C MET A 30 -1.24 -18.41 -2.63
N PRO A 31 -0.34 -18.48 -1.65
CA PRO A 31 0.74 -19.47 -1.66
C PRO A 31 0.20 -20.90 -1.70
N GLU A 32 1.01 -21.84 -2.18
CA GLU A 32 0.69 -23.28 -2.25
C GLU A 32 0.76 -23.93 -0.85
N TRP A 33 0.02 -23.40 0.12
CA TRP A 33 -0.12 -23.99 1.45
C TRP A 33 -1.15 -25.12 1.43
N GLU A 34 -0.88 -26.18 2.19
CA GLU A 34 -1.87 -27.22 2.47
C GLU A 34 -3.11 -26.57 3.11
N GLY A 35 -4.31 -26.97 2.67
CA GLY A 35 -5.57 -26.44 3.18
C GLY A 35 -6.01 -25.09 2.59
N ARG A 36 -5.35 -24.56 1.55
CA ARG A 36 -5.74 -23.28 0.91
C ARG A 36 -7.18 -23.22 0.37
N GLU A 37 -7.77 -24.38 0.05
CA GLU A 37 -9.13 -24.50 -0.49
C GLU A 37 -10.18 -24.75 0.60
N LEU A 38 -9.78 -24.81 1.89
CA LEU A 38 -10.73 -24.99 2.99
C LEU A 38 -11.73 -23.83 3.02
N GLN A 39 -13.00 -24.14 3.29
CA GLN A 39 -14.01 -23.10 3.50
C GLN A 39 -13.60 -22.19 4.68
N GLY A 40 -13.81 -20.89 4.52
CA GLY A 40 -13.38 -19.90 5.52
C GLY A 40 -11.95 -19.39 5.34
N VAL A 41 -11.18 -19.90 4.37
CA VAL A 41 -9.93 -19.27 3.90
C VAL A 41 -10.27 -18.29 2.77
N HIS A 42 -9.98 -17.01 2.97
CA HIS A 42 -10.38 -15.94 2.07
C HIS A 42 -9.20 -15.14 1.52
N LEU A 43 -9.41 -14.64 0.31
CA LEU A 43 -8.69 -13.50 -0.27
C LEU A 43 -9.65 -12.32 -0.31
N LEU A 44 -9.14 -11.11 -0.50
CA LEU A 44 -9.97 -9.92 -0.67
C LEU A 44 -9.45 -9.02 -1.81
N LYS A 45 -10.20 -8.93 -2.90
CA LYS A 45 -9.93 -7.98 -4.00
C LYS A 45 -11.19 -7.47 -4.69
N THR A 46 -12.22 -8.31 -4.80
CA THR A 46 -13.44 -8.05 -5.57
C THR A 46 -14.68 -8.03 -4.67
N ILE A 47 -15.79 -7.48 -5.18
CA ILE A 47 -17.10 -7.52 -4.49
C ILE A 47 -17.50 -8.97 -4.14
N PRO A 48 -17.43 -9.95 -5.07
CA PRO A 48 -17.69 -11.35 -4.72
C PRO A 48 -16.81 -11.90 -3.60
N ASP A 49 -15.56 -11.43 -3.45
CA ASP A 49 -14.70 -11.87 -2.35
C ASP A 49 -15.24 -11.38 -1.00
N ALA A 50 -15.65 -10.11 -0.94
CA ALA A 50 -16.27 -9.53 0.24
C ALA A 50 -17.60 -10.23 0.58
N GLU A 51 -18.43 -10.54 -0.42
CA GLU A 51 -19.67 -11.32 -0.22
C GLU A 51 -19.39 -12.71 0.35
N ARG A 52 -18.30 -13.39 -0.08
CA ARG A 52 -17.91 -14.69 0.49
C ARG A 52 -17.45 -14.56 1.95
N ILE A 53 -16.71 -13.51 2.30
CA ILE A 53 -16.33 -13.23 3.70
C ILE A 53 -17.59 -12.98 4.54
N LEU A 54 -18.50 -12.11 4.06
CA LEU A 54 -19.78 -11.85 4.72
C LEU A 54 -20.61 -13.13 4.89
N LYS A 55 -20.62 -14.00 3.88
CA LYS A 55 -21.34 -15.27 3.95
C LYS A 55 -20.76 -16.19 5.02
N THR A 56 -19.43 -16.26 5.13
CA THR A 56 -18.75 -17.01 6.20
C THR A 56 -19.14 -16.46 7.57
N LEU A 57 -19.12 -15.14 7.74
CA LEU A 57 -19.52 -14.47 8.99
C LEU A 57 -20.99 -14.70 9.37
N GLU A 58 -21.89 -14.77 8.39
CA GLU A 58 -23.33 -14.99 8.59
C GLU A 58 -23.65 -16.45 8.95
N THR A 59 -23.02 -17.40 8.25
CA THR A 59 -23.38 -18.83 8.33
C THR A 59 -22.60 -19.61 9.37
N ASN A 60 -21.52 -19.05 9.90
CA ASN A 60 -20.66 -19.72 10.86
C ASN A 60 -20.55 -18.91 12.15
N LYS A 61 -20.36 -19.61 13.27
CA LYS A 61 -19.97 -18.98 14.53
C LYS A 61 -18.47 -18.62 14.48
N VAL A 62 -18.15 -17.45 13.94
CA VAL A 62 -16.78 -16.93 13.85
C VAL A 62 -16.45 -16.15 15.13
N GLU A 63 -15.47 -16.63 15.90
CA GLU A 63 -14.95 -15.96 17.11
C GLU A 63 -13.48 -15.58 16.93
N ASP A 64 -12.65 -16.49 16.43
CA ASP A 64 -11.21 -16.28 16.19
C ASP A 64 -10.93 -16.03 14.70
N VAL A 65 -10.32 -14.90 14.37
CA VAL A 65 -9.92 -14.54 13.00
C VAL A 65 -8.40 -14.42 12.92
N THR A 66 -7.79 -15.09 11.95
CA THR A 66 -6.36 -14.98 11.68
C THR A 66 -6.11 -14.32 10.31
N ILE A 67 -5.28 -13.29 10.29
CA ILE A 67 -4.88 -12.54 9.09
C ILE A 67 -3.41 -12.85 8.80
N ILE A 68 -3.11 -13.24 7.56
CA ILE A 68 -1.74 -13.53 7.11
C ILE A 68 -1.22 -12.36 6.27
N GLY A 69 -0.24 -11.63 6.80
CA GLY A 69 0.34 -10.43 6.18
C GLY A 69 -0.15 -9.13 6.83
N GLY A 70 0.81 -8.30 7.27
CA GLY A 70 0.60 -7.02 7.95
C GLY A 70 0.73 -5.80 7.04
N GLY A 71 0.31 -5.91 5.78
CA GLY A 71 0.23 -4.78 4.83
C GLY A 71 -1.07 -3.97 4.99
N ALA A 72 -1.32 -3.03 4.06
CA ALA A 72 -2.49 -2.16 4.09
C ALA A 72 -3.83 -2.90 4.30
N ILE A 73 -4.11 -3.89 3.43
CA ILE A 73 -5.34 -4.70 3.53
C ILE A 73 -5.38 -5.47 4.86
N GLY A 74 -4.25 -5.99 5.33
CA GLY A 74 -4.19 -6.72 6.60
C GLY A 74 -4.56 -5.84 7.80
N LEU A 75 -4.06 -4.60 7.83
CA LEU A 75 -4.36 -3.62 8.89
C LEU A 75 -5.83 -3.19 8.87
N GLU A 76 -6.36 -2.81 7.71
CA GLU A 76 -7.76 -2.37 7.58
C GLU A 76 -8.75 -3.49 7.92
N MET A 77 -8.42 -4.74 7.54
CA MET A 77 -9.26 -5.88 7.87
C MET A 77 -9.11 -6.30 9.33
N ALA A 78 -7.95 -6.10 9.96
CA ALA A 78 -7.81 -6.29 11.40
C ALA A 78 -8.75 -5.36 12.17
N GLU A 79 -8.79 -4.07 11.81
CA GLU A 79 -9.77 -3.12 12.34
C GLU A 79 -11.20 -3.59 12.12
N THR A 80 -11.55 -3.96 10.88
CA THR A 80 -12.89 -4.46 10.53
C THR A 80 -13.32 -5.63 11.42
N PHE A 81 -12.43 -6.61 11.64
CA PHE A 81 -12.77 -7.78 12.45
C PHE A 81 -12.82 -7.46 13.95
N VAL A 82 -12.01 -6.53 14.46
CA VAL A 82 -12.13 -6.02 15.84
C VAL A 82 -13.48 -5.32 16.04
N GLU A 83 -13.90 -4.47 15.10
CA GLU A 83 -15.21 -3.78 15.15
C GLU A 83 -16.39 -4.75 15.10
N LEU A 84 -16.22 -5.90 14.44
CA LEU A 84 -17.17 -7.02 14.44
C LEU A 84 -17.11 -7.90 15.71
N GLY A 85 -16.33 -7.48 16.72
CA GLY A 85 -16.21 -8.16 18.02
C GLY A 85 -15.44 -9.48 17.96
N LYS A 86 -14.54 -9.65 16.97
CA LYS A 86 -13.75 -10.88 16.82
C LYS A 86 -12.43 -10.78 17.57
N LYS A 87 -11.90 -11.93 17.99
CA LYS A 87 -10.52 -12.03 18.47
C LYS A 87 -9.60 -12.12 17.26
N VAL A 88 -8.77 -11.10 17.06
CA VAL A 88 -7.96 -10.96 15.85
C VAL A 88 -6.50 -11.30 16.13
N ARG A 89 -5.93 -12.11 15.24
CA ARG A 89 -4.51 -12.43 15.17
C ARG A 89 -3.96 -12.03 13.82
N MET A 90 -2.78 -11.44 13.79
CA MET A 90 -2.01 -11.15 12.58
C MET A 90 -0.69 -11.91 12.59
N ILE A 91 -0.39 -12.60 11.49
CA ILE A 91 0.88 -13.31 11.31
C ILE A 91 1.65 -12.63 10.20
N GLU A 92 2.84 -12.12 10.52
CA GLU A 92 3.74 -11.44 9.62
C GLU A 92 5.09 -12.15 9.60
N ARG A 93 5.60 -12.40 8.39
CA ARG A 93 6.89 -13.07 8.21
C ARG A 93 8.08 -12.15 8.46
N ASN A 94 7.87 -10.84 8.35
CA ASN A 94 8.86 -9.81 8.62
C ASN A 94 8.93 -9.46 10.13
N ASP A 95 9.88 -8.60 10.47
CA ASP A 95 10.16 -8.17 11.85
C ASP A 95 9.00 -7.34 12.46
N HIS A 96 8.18 -6.69 11.63
CA HIS A 96 7.04 -5.87 12.04
C HIS A 96 5.92 -5.82 11.01
N ILE A 97 4.68 -5.62 11.48
CA ILE A 97 3.54 -5.21 10.64
C ILE A 97 3.71 -3.75 10.19
N GLY A 98 3.01 -3.35 9.13
CA GLY A 98 3.21 -2.03 8.52
C GLY A 98 4.58 -1.97 7.83
N THR A 99 4.94 -2.99 7.07
CA THR A 99 6.27 -3.18 6.44
C THR A 99 6.74 -2.04 5.53
N ILE A 100 5.85 -1.12 5.17
CA ILE A 100 6.15 0.11 4.42
C ILE A 100 6.70 1.26 5.29
N TYR A 101 6.59 1.14 6.62
CA TYR A 101 7.12 2.07 7.61
C TYR A 101 8.48 1.59 8.14
N ASP A 102 9.32 2.55 8.53
CA ASP A 102 10.55 2.24 9.27
C ASP A 102 10.21 1.69 10.66
N ALA A 103 11.10 0.90 11.24
CA ALA A 103 10.85 0.20 12.51
C ALA A 103 10.42 1.14 13.65
N ASP A 104 11.07 2.29 13.78
CA ASP A 104 10.78 3.32 14.80
C ASP A 104 9.42 4.00 14.62
N MET A 105 8.82 3.90 13.43
CA MET A 105 7.46 4.36 13.16
C MET A 105 6.46 3.21 13.27
N ALA A 106 6.83 1.99 12.86
CA ALA A 106 6.01 0.79 13.01
C ALA A 106 5.70 0.45 14.48
N GLU A 107 6.57 0.82 15.42
CA GLU A 107 6.31 0.70 16.86
C GLU A 107 4.97 1.30 17.30
N TYR A 108 4.56 2.44 16.71
CA TYR A 108 3.26 3.05 17.04
C TYR A 108 2.08 2.19 16.56
N ILE A 109 2.25 1.47 15.45
CA ILE A 109 1.25 0.55 14.90
C ILE A 109 1.11 -0.66 15.82
N HIS A 110 2.22 -1.23 16.28
CA HIS A 110 2.22 -2.35 17.24
C HIS A 110 1.58 -1.97 18.58
N LYS A 111 1.90 -0.78 19.11
CA LYS A 111 1.29 -0.26 20.35
C LYS A 111 -0.23 -0.08 20.21
N GLU A 112 -0.70 0.41 19.07
CA GLU A 112 -2.13 0.55 18.82
C GLU A 112 -2.81 -0.81 18.68
N ALA A 113 -2.20 -1.76 17.98
CA ALA A 113 -2.73 -3.12 17.87
C ALA A 113 -2.85 -3.81 19.24
N ASP A 114 -1.81 -3.72 20.07
CA ASP A 114 -1.79 -4.29 21.42
C ASP A 114 -2.87 -3.67 22.32
N LYS A 115 -3.04 -2.34 22.24
CA LYS A 115 -4.11 -1.61 22.96
C LYS A 115 -5.51 -2.10 22.61
N HIS A 116 -5.72 -2.60 21.40
CA HIS A 116 -7.00 -3.19 20.94
C HIS A 116 -6.98 -4.73 20.97
N HIS A 117 -6.02 -5.33 21.68
CA HIS A 117 -5.90 -6.77 21.88
C HIS A 117 -5.77 -7.59 20.58
N ILE A 118 -5.20 -6.98 19.54
CA ILE A 118 -4.81 -7.67 18.31
C ILE A 118 -3.49 -8.38 18.57
N GLU A 119 -3.49 -9.71 18.49
CA GLU A 119 -2.27 -10.50 18.67
C GLU A 119 -1.40 -10.44 17.41
N ILE A 120 -0.18 -9.94 17.52
CA ILE A 120 0.76 -9.87 16.39
C ILE A 120 1.87 -10.90 16.59
N LEU A 121 2.02 -11.79 15.62
CA LEU A 121 3.12 -12.74 15.53
C LEU A 121 4.05 -12.33 14.39
N THR A 122 5.29 -11.97 14.73
CA THR A 122 6.32 -11.57 13.76
C THR A 122 7.37 -12.66 13.56
N ASN A 123 8.14 -12.53 12.48
CA ASN A 123 9.16 -13.51 12.08
C ASN A 123 8.62 -14.94 12.02
N GLU A 124 7.38 -15.11 11.59
CA GLU A 124 6.68 -16.39 11.66
C GLU A 124 6.09 -16.78 10.31
N ASN A 125 6.30 -18.04 9.92
CA ASN A 125 5.98 -18.54 8.58
C ASN A 125 4.82 -19.53 8.65
N VAL A 126 3.73 -19.22 7.96
CA VAL A 126 2.61 -20.16 7.77
C VAL A 126 3.08 -21.37 6.95
N LYS A 127 2.66 -22.56 7.39
CA LYS A 127 2.92 -23.84 6.72
C LYS A 127 1.65 -24.43 6.11
N ALA A 128 0.54 -24.40 6.85
CA ALA A 128 -0.72 -25.03 6.44
C ALA A 128 -1.92 -24.41 7.15
N PHE A 129 -3.09 -24.59 6.55
CA PHE A 129 -4.38 -24.42 7.20
C PHE A 129 -4.95 -25.80 7.52
N LYS A 130 -5.37 -26.01 8.78
CA LYS A 130 -5.89 -27.29 9.27
C LYS A 130 -7.39 -27.19 9.48
N GLY A 131 -8.07 -28.29 9.19
CA GLY A 131 -9.51 -28.42 9.31
C GLY A 131 -10.05 -29.58 8.48
N ASN A 132 -11.37 -29.77 8.52
CA ASN A 132 -12.08 -30.80 7.76
C ASN A 132 -12.60 -30.21 6.42
N GLU A 133 -13.85 -29.77 6.38
CA GLU A 133 -14.46 -29.01 5.27
C GLU A 133 -14.15 -27.52 5.37
N ARG A 134 -13.93 -27.01 6.59
CA ARG A 134 -13.63 -25.59 6.88
C ARG A 134 -12.34 -25.45 7.68
N VAL A 135 -11.77 -24.25 7.67
CA VAL A 135 -10.62 -23.92 8.50
C VAL A 135 -10.99 -23.94 9.98
N GLU A 136 -10.12 -24.55 10.77
CA GLU A 136 -10.22 -24.63 12.24
C GLU A 136 -8.93 -24.13 12.90
N ALA A 137 -7.79 -24.20 12.20
CA ALA A 137 -6.52 -23.69 12.69
C ALA A 137 -5.54 -23.25 11.59
N VAL A 138 -4.60 -22.38 11.96
CA VAL A 138 -3.42 -22.02 11.16
C VAL A 138 -2.19 -22.66 11.80
N GLU A 139 -1.45 -23.46 11.04
CA GLU A 139 -0.17 -24.04 11.43
C GLU A 139 0.99 -23.18 10.89
N THR A 140 1.96 -22.91 11.76
CA THR A 140 3.18 -22.14 11.43
C THR A 140 4.43 -22.94 11.76
N ASP A 141 5.60 -22.33 11.58
CA ASP A 141 6.87 -22.84 12.06
C ASP A 141 7.07 -22.75 13.58
N LYS A 142 6.20 -22.03 14.31
CA LYS A 142 6.31 -21.84 15.77
C LYS A 142 5.12 -22.36 16.57
N GLY A 143 3.98 -22.65 15.93
CA GLY A 143 2.80 -23.14 16.64
C GLY A 143 1.63 -23.49 15.75
N THR A 144 0.50 -23.78 16.40
CA THR A 144 -0.80 -24.00 15.74
C THR A 144 -1.86 -23.25 16.52
N TYR A 145 -2.69 -22.50 15.80
CA TYR A 145 -3.57 -21.52 16.40
C TYR A 145 -4.98 -21.66 15.87
N LYS A 146 -5.98 -21.63 16.76
CA LYS A 146 -7.39 -21.69 16.38
C LYS A 146 -7.74 -20.52 15.45
N ALA A 147 -8.46 -20.81 14.37
CA ALA A 147 -9.00 -19.81 13.45
C ALA A 147 -10.31 -20.33 12.85
N ASP A 148 -11.38 -19.56 13.02
CA ASP A 148 -12.70 -19.84 12.43
C ASP A 148 -12.86 -19.18 11.05
N LEU A 149 -12.00 -18.20 10.75
CA LEU A 149 -11.88 -17.50 9.48
C LEU A 149 -10.41 -17.09 9.28
N VAL A 150 -9.89 -17.30 8.09
CA VAL A 150 -8.54 -16.86 7.70
C VAL A 150 -8.61 -15.88 6.54
N LEU A 151 -7.94 -14.74 6.67
CA LEU A 151 -7.73 -13.80 5.55
C LEU A 151 -6.26 -13.84 5.12
N VAL A 152 -6.00 -14.20 3.87
CA VAL A 152 -4.66 -14.18 3.28
C VAL A 152 -4.43 -12.85 2.54
N SER A 153 -3.42 -12.09 3.00
CA SER A 153 -3.11 -10.73 2.57
C SER A 153 -1.60 -10.52 2.36
N VAL A 154 -0.97 -11.47 1.66
CA VAL A 154 0.50 -11.56 1.53
C VAL A 154 1.09 -10.88 0.29
N GLY A 155 0.29 -10.06 -0.39
CA GLY A 155 0.68 -9.31 -1.58
C GLY A 155 -0.14 -9.67 -2.82
N VAL A 156 0.28 -9.10 -3.94
CA VAL A 156 -0.47 -9.16 -5.21
C VAL A 156 0.47 -9.48 -6.38
N LYS A 157 -0.09 -10.05 -7.45
CA LYS A 157 0.60 -10.34 -8.72
C LYS A 157 -0.13 -9.66 -9.88
N PRO A 158 0.57 -8.98 -10.81
CA PRO A 158 0.01 -8.47 -12.06
C PRO A 158 -0.75 -9.55 -12.84
N ASN A 159 -1.92 -9.20 -13.38
CA ASN A 159 -2.74 -10.10 -14.20
C ASN A 159 -2.29 -10.05 -15.67
N THR A 160 -1.07 -10.53 -15.92
CA THR A 160 -0.39 -10.38 -17.21
C THR A 160 0.08 -11.72 -17.79
N ASP A 161 -0.23 -12.85 -17.14
CA ASP A 161 0.20 -14.18 -17.58
C ASP A 161 -0.32 -14.52 -18.99
N PHE A 162 -1.48 -13.97 -19.39
CA PHE A 162 -2.04 -14.17 -20.75
C PHE A 162 -1.22 -13.50 -21.87
N LEU A 163 -0.21 -12.68 -21.52
CA LEU A 163 0.70 -12.05 -22.46
C LEU A 163 1.94 -12.91 -22.74
N GLU A 164 2.08 -14.06 -22.08
CA GLU A 164 3.15 -15.01 -22.38
C GLU A 164 3.10 -15.41 -23.86
N GLY A 165 4.26 -15.41 -24.52
CA GLY A 165 4.38 -15.62 -25.97
C GLY A 165 4.20 -14.36 -26.81
N THR A 166 3.79 -13.23 -26.23
CA THR A 166 3.92 -11.92 -26.89
C THR A 166 5.31 -11.33 -26.67
N ASN A 167 5.66 -10.31 -27.45
CA ASN A 167 6.92 -9.56 -27.28
C ASN A 167 6.79 -8.41 -26.24
N ILE A 168 5.70 -8.33 -25.47
CA ILE A 168 5.48 -7.23 -24.51
C ILE A 168 6.43 -7.41 -23.31
N HIS A 169 7.22 -6.38 -23.03
CA HIS A 169 8.16 -6.39 -21.92
C HIS A 169 7.44 -6.26 -20.57
N THR A 170 7.87 -7.05 -19.61
CA THR A 170 7.42 -6.99 -18.21
C THR A 170 8.61 -7.00 -17.27
N ASN A 171 8.50 -6.34 -16.12
CA ASN A 171 9.50 -6.46 -15.06
C ASN A 171 9.48 -7.87 -14.43
N HIS A 172 10.38 -8.12 -13.46
CA HIS A 172 10.51 -9.42 -12.77
C HIS A 172 9.24 -9.90 -12.03
N LYS A 173 8.29 -9.01 -11.72
CA LYS A 173 7.00 -9.36 -11.11
C LYS A 173 5.89 -9.60 -12.14
N GLY A 174 6.18 -9.41 -13.42
CA GLY A 174 5.21 -9.47 -14.51
C GLY A 174 4.46 -8.16 -14.78
N ALA A 175 4.85 -7.03 -14.17
CA ALA A 175 4.19 -5.76 -14.47
C ALA A 175 4.69 -5.21 -15.82
N ILE A 176 3.76 -4.76 -16.68
CA ILE A 176 4.06 -4.30 -18.04
C ILE A 176 4.89 -3.02 -18.00
N GLU A 177 6.01 -3.01 -18.70
CA GLU A 177 6.85 -1.83 -18.83
C GLU A 177 6.16 -0.80 -19.73
N VAL A 178 6.07 0.45 -19.25
CA VAL A 178 5.46 1.54 -20.00
C VAL A 178 6.38 2.73 -20.06
N ASN A 179 6.40 3.44 -21.19
CA ASN A 179 7.07 4.72 -21.29
C ASN A 179 6.23 5.87 -20.69
N ALA A 180 6.73 7.11 -20.78
CA ALA A 180 6.05 8.29 -20.25
C ALA A 180 4.62 8.50 -20.80
N TYR A 181 4.26 7.90 -21.93
CA TYR A 181 2.97 8.04 -22.60
C TYR A 181 2.08 6.79 -22.47
N MET A 182 2.40 5.91 -21.52
CA MET A 182 1.69 4.66 -21.22
C MET A 182 1.78 3.60 -22.34
N GLN A 183 2.71 3.78 -23.29
CA GLN A 183 2.94 2.83 -24.38
C GLN A 183 3.87 1.71 -23.90
N THR A 184 3.58 0.50 -24.33
CA THR A 184 4.51 -0.64 -24.20
C THR A 184 5.61 -0.56 -25.26
N ASN A 185 6.51 -1.55 -25.31
CA ASN A 185 7.47 -1.71 -26.39
C ASN A 185 6.86 -2.21 -27.71
N VAL A 186 5.62 -2.73 -27.68
CA VAL A 186 4.89 -3.18 -28.87
C VAL A 186 4.04 -2.03 -29.41
N GLN A 187 4.15 -1.80 -30.72
CA GLN A 187 3.43 -0.74 -31.42
C GLN A 187 1.91 -0.82 -31.16
N ASP A 188 1.29 0.33 -30.91
CA ASP A 188 -0.14 0.50 -30.65
C ASP A 188 -0.72 -0.25 -29.43
N VAL A 189 0.13 -0.82 -28.57
CA VAL A 189 -0.25 -1.44 -27.30
C VAL A 189 0.17 -0.55 -26.12
N TYR A 190 -0.79 -0.28 -25.24
CA TYR A 190 -0.67 0.55 -24.05
C TYR A 190 -0.98 -0.28 -22.80
N ALA A 191 -0.48 0.14 -21.63
CA ALA A 191 -0.86 -0.44 -20.35
C ALA A 191 -1.05 0.63 -19.27
N ALA A 192 -1.93 0.37 -18.31
CA ALA A 192 -2.21 1.29 -17.22
C ALA A 192 -2.69 0.59 -15.93
N GLY A 193 -2.42 1.22 -14.80
CA GLY A 193 -2.84 0.76 -13.47
C GLY A 193 -2.02 -0.40 -12.95
N ASP A 194 -2.60 -1.19 -12.04
CA ASP A 194 -1.84 -2.16 -11.25
C ASP A 194 -1.11 -3.24 -12.10
N CYS A 195 -1.50 -3.44 -13.35
CA CYS A 195 -0.81 -4.35 -14.28
C CYS A 195 0.46 -3.75 -14.92
N ALA A 196 0.67 -2.44 -14.80
CA ALA A 196 1.78 -1.72 -15.40
C ALA A 196 2.81 -1.29 -14.35
N THR A 197 3.99 -0.93 -14.83
CA THR A 197 5.02 -0.26 -14.03
C THR A 197 4.67 1.23 -13.81
N HIS A 198 5.27 1.80 -12.78
CA HIS A 198 5.02 3.15 -12.31
C HIS A 198 6.35 3.87 -12.17
N TYR A 199 6.67 4.80 -13.07
CA TYR A 199 7.82 5.68 -12.90
C TYR A 199 7.75 6.37 -11.53
N HIS A 200 8.80 6.28 -10.73
CA HIS A 200 8.83 6.85 -9.38
C HIS A 200 9.63 8.16 -9.37
N VAL A 201 9.04 9.24 -8.88
CA VAL A 201 9.63 10.59 -8.94
C VAL A 201 10.95 10.68 -8.19
N ILE A 202 11.03 10.11 -6.99
CA ILE A 202 12.25 10.16 -6.16
C ILE A 202 13.26 9.06 -6.53
N LYS A 203 12.83 7.83 -6.82
CA LYS A 203 13.74 6.73 -7.20
C LYS A 203 14.30 6.91 -8.62
N GLU A 204 13.63 7.69 -9.47
CA GLU A 204 13.95 7.89 -10.89
C GLU A 204 14.07 6.58 -11.71
N ILE A 205 13.31 5.57 -11.28
CA ILE A 205 13.20 4.25 -11.92
C ILE A 205 11.73 3.83 -12.03
N HIS A 206 11.45 2.84 -12.86
CA HIS A 206 10.14 2.20 -12.93
C HIS A 206 9.97 1.23 -11.75
N ASP A 207 8.98 1.50 -10.92
CA ASP A 207 8.62 0.70 -9.74
C ASP A 207 7.26 0.02 -9.94
N HIS A 208 6.79 -0.76 -8.97
CA HIS A 208 5.47 -1.37 -8.96
C HIS A 208 4.76 -1.09 -7.64
N ILE A 209 3.99 0.01 -7.60
CA ILE A 209 3.20 0.44 -6.45
C ILE A 209 1.71 0.51 -6.86
N PRO A 210 0.99 -0.63 -6.84
CA PRO A 210 -0.39 -0.72 -7.29
C PRO A 210 -1.33 0.01 -6.33
N ILE A 211 -1.93 1.11 -6.79
CA ILE A 211 -2.88 1.92 -5.99
C ILE A 211 -3.86 2.66 -6.90
N GLY A 212 -5.12 2.76 -6.45
CA GLY A 212 -6.22 3.34 -7.23
C GLY A 212 -5.97 4.78 -7.71
N THR A 213 -5.25 5.59 -6.93
CA THR A 213 -4.90 6.96 -7.31
C THR A 213 -3.97 7.02 -8.52
N THR A 214 -3.05 6.07 -8.65
CA THR A 214 -2.13 5.96 -9.79
C THR A 214 -2.82 5.29 -10.97
N ALA A 215 -3.65 4.28 -10.72
CA ALA A 215 -4.42 3.61 -11.76
C ALA A 215 -5.34 4.58 -12.53
N ASN A 216 -6.06 5.44 -11.82
CA ASN A 216 -6.88 6.48 -12.47
C ASN A 216 -6.04 7.48 -13.28
N LYS A 217 -4.90 7.93 -12.73
CA LYS A 217 -4.00 8.87 -13.44
C LYS A 217 -3.43 8.25 -14.70
N GLN A 218 -2.92 7.02 -14.63
CA GLN A 218 -2.38 6.30 -15.78
C GLN A 218 -3.46 5.98 -16.81
N GLY A 219 -4.63 5.47 -16.40
CA GLY A 219 -5.72 5.14 -17.31
C GLY A 219 -6.20 6.35 -18.11
N ARG A 220 -6.37 7.50 -17.44
CA ARG A 220 -6.68 8.78 -18.10
C ARG A 220 -5.59 9.18 -19.11
N LEU A 221 -4.31 9.02 -18.76
CA LEU A 221 -3.21 9.36 -19.64
C LEU A 221 -3.08 8.39 -20.81
N ALA A 222 -3.34 7.10 -20.61
CA ALA A 222 -3.36 6.11 -21.68
C ALA A 222 -4.43 6.48 -22.70
N GLY A 223 -5.66 6.78 -22.27
CA GLY A 223 -6.72 7.24 -23.17
C GLY A 223 -6.37 8.52 -23.93
N LEU A 224 -5.74 9.51 -23.29
CA LEU A 224 -5.27 10.72 -23.97
C LEU A 224 -4.20 10.41 -25.03
N ASN A 225 -3.20 9.59 -24.69
CA ASN A 225 -2.10 9.26 -25.59
C ASN A 225 -2.53 8.29 -26.71
N MET A 226 -3.54 7.44 -26.49
CA MET A 226 -4.22 6.66 -27.52
C MET A 226 -5.03 7.54 -28.49
N LEU A 227 -5.30 8.80 -28.17
CA LEU A 227 -5.89 9.79 -29.07
C LEU A 227 -4.86 10.79 -29.62
N ASP A 228 -3.56 10.49 -29.48
CA ASP A 228 -2.44 11.36 -29.85
C ASP A 228 -2.44 12.73 -29.14
N LYS A 229 -3.23 12.88 -28.06
CA LYS A 229 -3.19 14.03 -27.13
C LYS A 229 -2.02 13.85 -26.17
N ARG A 230 -0.80 14.00 -26.71
CA ARG A 230 0.47 13.66 -26.06
C ARG A 230 0.60 14.31 -24.67
N ARG A 231 0.61 13.50 -23.62
CA ARG A 231 0.79 13.97 -22.24
C ARG A 231 1.55 12.94 -21.41
N ALA A 232 2.69 13.35 -20.88
CA ALA A 232 3.54 12.48 -20.06
C ALA A 232 2.94 12.24 -18.67
N PHE A 233 3.07 11.01 -18.18
CA PHE A 233 2.92 10.66 -16.77
C PHE A 233 4.12 11.18 -15.99
N LYS A 234 3.85 11.90 -14.90
CA LYS A 234 4.90 12.52 -14.08
C LYS A 234 5.52 11.59 -13.06
N GLY A 235 4.85 10.47 -12.78
CA GLY A 235 5.32 9.46 -11.84
C GLY A 235 4.47 9.37 -10.57
N THR A 236 4.81 8.39 -9.75
CA THR A 236 4.29 8.16 -8.41
C THR A 236 5.30 8.59 -7.36
N LEU A 237 4.79 8.89 -6.17
CA LEU A 237 5.59 9.14 -4.97
C LEU A 237 5.51 7.97 -3.98
N GLY A 238 4.75 6.92 -4.27
CA GLY A 238 4.47 5.88 -3.29
C GLY A 238 3.67 6.38 -2.08
N THR A 239 2.89 7.46 -2.24
CA THR A 239 1.98 7.96 -1.21
C THR A 239 0.94 6.90 -0.86
N GLY A 240 0.85 6.56 0.43
CA GLY A 240 -0.16 5.65 0.99
C GLY A 240 -0.64 6.15 2.34
N ILE A 241 -1.91 5.91 2.64
CA ILE A 241 -2.56 6.26 3.89
C ILE A 241 -3.52 5.15 4.29
N ILE A 242 -3.55 4.80 5.57
CA ILE A 242 -4.32 3.69 6.15
C ILE A 242 -4.97 4.21 7.44
N LYS A 243 -6.25 3.91 7.64
CA LYS A 243 -6.87 4.00 8.96
C LYS A 243 -6.61 2.68 9.69
N PHE A 244 -6.13 2.77 10.93
CA PHE A 244 -5.91 1.61 11.78
C PHE A 244 -6.27 1.94 13.23
N MET A 245 -7.42 1.43 13.65
CA MET A 245 -8.05 1.70 14.94
C MET A 245 -8.23 3.21 15.17
N ASN A 246 -7.59 3.78 16.20
CA ASN A 246 -7.61 5.22 16.46
C ASN A 246 -6.56 6.00 15.66
N LEU A 247 -5.63 5.32 14.98
CA LEU A 247 -4.54 5.97 14.26
C LEU A 247 -4.85 6.13 12.77
N THR A 248 -4.36 7.23 12.23
CA THR A 248 -4.09 7.40 10.81
C THR A 248 -2.60 7.16 10.59
N LEU A 249 -2.28 6.30 9.63
CA LEU A 249 -0.91 5.93 9.25
C LEU A 249 -0.67 6.43 7.84
N ALA A 250 0.33 7.28 7.61
CA ALA A 250 0.61 7.81 6.27
C ALA A 250 2.10 7.83 5.94
N ARG A 251 2.42 7.59 4.66
CA ARG A 251 3.81 7.59 4.16
C ARG A 251 3.86 8.09 2.71
N THR A 252 4.97 8.71 2.32
CA THR A 252 5.25 9.09 0.92
C THR A 252 6.76 9.17 0.66
N GLY A 253 7.20 9.11 -0.59
CA GLY A 253 8.60 9.15 -1.01
C GLY A 253 9.37 7.86 -0.74
N LEU A 254 10.55 7.97 -0.13
CA LEU A 254 11.37 6.83 0.32
C LEU A 254 11.25 6.62 1.83
N ASN A 255 11.27 5.37 2.27
CA ASN A 255 11.66 5.00 3.63
C ASN A 255 13.16 4.65 3.70
N GLU A 256 13.69 4.31 4.88
CA GLU A 256 15.12 4.05 5.04
C GLU A 256 15.58 2.82 4.25
N LYS A 257 14.75 1.77 4.22
CA LYS A 257 15.06 0.54 3.46
C LYS A 257 15.20 0.83 1.97
N GLU A 258 14.30 1.65 1.41
CA GLU A 258 14.33 2.07 0.01
C GLU A 258 15.54 2.95 -0.30
N ALA A 259 15.84 3.94 0.56
CA ALA A 259 17.00 4.82 0.38
C ALA A 259 18.34 4.04 0.47
N LYS A 260 18.47 3.12 1.44
CA LYS A 260 19.61 2.21 1.57
C LYS A 260 19.77 1.33 0.33
N GLY A 261 18.67 0.72 -0.15
CA GLY A 261 18.70 -0.15 -1.33
C GLY A 261 19.12 0.56 -2.62
N LEU A 262 18.85 1.87 -2.72
CA LEU A 262 19.25 2.71 -3.84
C LEU A 262 20.63 3.37 -3.66
N HIS A 263 21.32 3.10 -2.55
CA HIS A 263 22.60 3.73 -2.20
C HIS A 263 22.54 5.28 -2.22
N ILE A 264 21.38 5.85 -1.86
CA ILE A 264 21.20 7.30 -1.76
C ILE A 264 21.76 7.74 -0.40
N PRO A 265 22.70 8.70 -0.34
CA PRO A 265 23.17 9.23 0.94
C PRO A 265 22.07 10.07 1.58
N TYR A 266 21.58 9.65 2.74
CA TYR A 266 20.44 10.29 3.41
C TYR A 266 20.66 10.46 4.91
N LYS A 267 19.91 11.39 5.50
CA LYS A 267 19.73 11.57 6.93
C LYS A 267 18.24 11.62 7.26
N THR A 268 17.93 11.47 8.54
CA THR A 268 16.56 11.47 9.06
C THR A 268 16.40 12.49 10.16
N VAL A 269 15.22 13.07 10.26
CA VAL A 269 14.76 13.81 11.45
C VAL A 269 13.43 13.24 11.89
N LYS A 270 13.27 13.03 13.19
CA LYS A 270 12.00 12.60 13.81
C LYS A 270 11.58 13.63 14.84
N VAL A 271 10.28 13.94 14.85
CA VAL A 271 9.67 14.87 15.79
C VAL A 271 8.42 14.23 16.37
N ASP A 272 8.39 14.18 17.69
CA ASP A 272 7.18 13.93 18.46
C ASP A 272 6.56 15.30 18.75
N SER A 273 5.42 15.58 18.12
CA SER A 273 4.75 16.88 18.16
C SER A 273 3.27 16.72 18.52
N THR A 274 2.51 17.81 18.36
CA THR A 274 1.04 17.81 18.42
C THR A 274 0.45 18.18 17.06
N ASN A 275 -0.76 17.69 16.77
CA ASN A 275 -1.45 17.97 15.52
C ASN A 275 -1.84 19.47 15.37
N MET A 276 -2.06 20.17 16.48
CA MET A 276 -2.42 21.59 16.56
C MET A 276 -1.74 22.30 17.73
N ALA A 277 -2.12 23.55 18.03
CA ALA A 277 -1.55 24.32 19.14
C ALA A 277 -1.75 23.60 20.47
N GLY A 278 -0.66 23.40 21.23
CA GLY A 278 -0.69 22.55 22.44
C GLY A 278 -1.57 23.05 23.58
N TYR A 279 -1.93 24.33 23.61
CA TYR A 279 -2.89 24.88 24.58
C TYR A 279 -4.35 24.72 24.15
N TYR A 280 -4.61 24.34 22.90
CA TYR A 280 -5.96 24.15 22.39
C TYR A 280 -6.54 22.84 22.92
N PRO A 281 -7.83 22.80 23.33
CA PRO A 281 -8.44 21.58 23.85
C PRO A 281 -8.30 20.39 22.89
N ASN A 282 -8.01 19.20 23.45
CA ASN A 282 -7.91 17.93 22.72
C ASN A 282 -6.77 17.84 21.68
N ALA A 283 -5.74 18.67 21.78
CA ALA A 283 -4.52 18.49 20.97
C ALA A 283 -3.98 17.06 21.13
N LYS A 284 -3.76 16.37 20.01
CA LYS A 284 -3.34 14.96 19.95
C LYS A 284 -1.86 14.85 19.56
N PRO A 285 -1.14 13.83 20.05
CA PRO A 285 0.20 13.52 19.58
C PRO A 285 0.23 13.29 18.06
N LEU A 286 1.31 13.77 17.43
CA LEU A 286 1.61 13.56 16.02
C LEU A 286 3.09 13.22 15.89
N TYR A 287 3.38 12.02 15.37
CA TYR A 287 4.73 11.52 15.17
C TYR A 287 5.08 11.68 13.69
N LEU A 288 6.14 12.44 13.42
CA LEU A 288 6.54 12.78 12.06
C LEU A 288 8.03 12.49 11.87
N LYS A 289 8.35 11.77 10.79
CA LYS A 289 9.71 11.47 10.38
C LYS A 289 9.92 11.90 8.93
N LEU A 290 11.01 12.60 8.65
CA LEU A 290 11.43 12.97 7.30
C LEU A 290 12.77 12.33 6.95
N LEU A 291 12.91 11.97 5.68
CA LEU A 291 14.17 11.56 5.06
C LEU A 291 14.59 12.63 4.07
N TYR A 292 15.87 12.99 4.06
CA TYR A 292 16.44 13.97 3.14
C TYR A 292 17.85 13.58 2.74
N ARG A 293 18.29 14.04 1.57
CA ARG A 293 19.65 13.82 1.07
C ARG A 293 20.66 14.52 1.96
N SER A 294 21.71 13.83 2.38
CA SER A 294 22.72 14.42 3.27
C SER A 294 23.56 15.51 2.58
N ASP A 295 23.74 15.40 1.26
CA ASP A 295 24.51 16.32 0.43
C ASP A 295 23.68 17.55 0.01
N THR A 296 22.59 17.34 -0.74
CA THR A 296 21.82 18.44 -1.37
C THR A 296 20.65 18.93 -0.53
N LYS A 297 20.34 18.26 0.58
CA LYS A 297 19.16 18.53 1.42
C LYS A 297 17.81 18.29 0.72
N GLN A 298 17.79 17.78 -0.51
CA GLN A 298 16.56 17.39 -1.19
C GLN A 298 15.74 16.43 -0.31
N LEU A 299 14.46 16.75 -0.11
CA LEU A 299 13.53 15.89 0.60
C LEU A 299 13.32 14.58 -0.18
N LEU A 300 13.41 13.44 0.51
CA LEU A 300 13.31 12.10 -0.07
C LEU A 300 12.02 11.37 0.30
N GLY A 301 11.50 11.60 1.50
CA GLY A 301 10.29 10.94 1.97
C GLY A 301 9.85 11.41 3.34
N GLY A 302 8.67 10.96 3.73
CA GLY A 302 8.12 11.22 5.06
C GLY A 302 7.14 10.16 5.51
N GLN A 303 7.06 9.99 6.82
CA GLN A 303 6.13 9.10 7.52
C GLN A 303 5.47 9.90 8.64
N VAL A 304 4.15 9.81 8.74
CA VAL A 304 3.36 10.53 9.72
C VAL A 304 2.35 9.56 10.33
N ILE A 305 2.32 9.51 11.66
CA ILE A 305 1.40 8.66 12.43
C ILE A 305 0.80 9.50 13.56
N GLY A 306 -0.51 9.37 13.76
CA GLY A 306 -1.25 10.07 14.81
C GLY A 306 -2.75 9.91 14.64
N GLU A 307 -3.54 10.45 15.57
CA GLU A 307 -5.00 10.34 15.50
C GLU A 307 -5.60 11.28 14.45
N GLU A 308 -5.09 12.51 14.35
CA GLU A 308 -5.69 13.59 13.55
C GLU A 308 -4.64 14.44 12.82
N GLY A 309 -5.01 14.96 11.64
CA GLY A 309 -4.18 15.88 10.85
C GLY A 309 -2.94 15.23 10.23
N VAL A 310 -2.93 13.90 10.12
CA VAL A 310 -1.87 13.10 9.49
C VAL A 310 -1.93 13.21 7.96
N ASP A 311 -3.13 13.09 7.41
CA ASP A 311 -3.45 13.28 5.98
C ASP A 311 -2.99 14.65 5.46
N LYS A 312 -3.29 15.73 6.19
CA LYS A 312 -2.82 17.08 5.85
C LYS A 312 -1.31 17.13 5.67
N ARG A 313 -0.57 16.48 6.60
CA ARG A 313 0.90 16.53 6.59
C ARG A 313 1.46 15.68 5.47
N ILE A 314 0.90 14.50 5.21
CA ILE A 314 1.41 13.66 4.13
C ILE A 314 1.18 14.27 2.75
N ASP A 315 0.08 15.00 2.55
CA ASP A 315 -0.20 15.71 1.31
C ASP A 315 0.77 16.88 1.09
N VAL A 316 1.09 17.66 2.14
CA VAL A 316 2.11 18.72 2.07
C VAL A 316 3.49 18.13 1.74
N ILE A 317 3.88 17.03 2.39
CA ILE A 317 5.14 16.34 2.10
C ILE A 317 5.14 15.84 0.65
N ALA A 318 4.04 15.24 0.17
CA ALA A 318 3.94 14.78 -1.21
C ALA A 318 4.09 15.94 -2.21
N MET A 319 3.51 17.11 -1.93
CA MET A 319 3.69 18.31 -2.74
C MET A 319 5.15 18.78 -2.76
N ALA A 320 5.83 18.75 -1.61
CA ALA A 320 7.25 19.11 -1.54
C ALA A 320 8.14 18.15 -2.34
N LEU A 321 7.90 16.85 -2.21
CA LEU A 321 8.60 15.81 -2.97
C LEU A 321 8.37 15.94 -4.49
N PHE A 322 7.13 16.22 -4.90
CA PHE A 322 6.77 16.41 -6.31
C PHE A 322 7.55 17.57 -6.94
N ASN A 323 7.77 18.63 -6.17
CA ASN A 323 8.54 19.81 -6.59
C ASN A 323 10.05 19.68 -6.34
N LYS A 324 10.53 18.51 -5.87
CA LYS A 324 11.94 18.25 -5.54
C LYS A 324 12.54 19.30 -4.57
N MET A 325 11.73 19.78 -3.62
CA MET A 325 12.15 20.80 -2.65
C MET A 325 13.29 20.30 -1.74
N SER A 326 14.16 21.22 -1.31
CA SER A 326 15.02 21.02 -0.16
C SER A 326 14.18 20.90 1.11
N ILE A 327 14.65 20.16 2.11
CA ILE A 327 14.01 20.08 3.41
C ILE A 327 13.92 21.47 4.08
N HIS A 328 14.91 22.35 3.88
CA HIS A 328 14.88 23.71 4.44
C HIS A 328 13.89 24.64 3.74
N ASP A 329 13.58 24.40 2.46
CA ASP A 329 12.57 25.20 1.74
C ASP A 329 11.18 25.06 2.38
N LEU A 330 10.93 24.00 3.16
CA LEU A 330 9.69 23.81 3.90
C LEU A 330 9.48 24.92 4.95
N GLU A 331 10.56 25.48 5.49
CA GLU A 331 10.53 26.56 6.49
C GLU A 331 9.92 27.84 5.90
N ASP A 332 10.08 28.06 4.60
CA ASP A 332 9.67 29.29 3.91
C ASP A 332 8.24 29.22 3.32
N VAL A 333 7.59 28.07 3.40
CA VAL A 333 6.21 27.91 2.90
C VAL A 333 5.23 28.57 3.88
N ASP A 334 4.44 29.51 3.37
CA ASP A 334 3.35 30.18 4.12
C ASP A 334 2.14 29.25 4.31
N LEU A 335 2.28 28.28 5.22
CA LEU A 335 1.24 27.33 5.59
C LEU A 335 0.19 27.96 6.51
N SER A 336 -1.05 27.51 6.40
CA SER A 336 -2.15 28.05 7.21
C SER A 336 -2.01 27.71 8.70
N TYR A 337 -2.31 28.69 9.55
CA TYR A 337 -2.36 28.56 10.99
C TYR A 337 -3.59 29.26 11.58
N ALA A 338 -4.33 28.50 12.39
CA ALA A 338 -5.10 28.99 13.51
C ALA A 338 -5.12 27.89 14.59
N PRO A 339 -5.30 28.23 15.88
CA PRO A 339 -5.11 27.30 16.99
C PRO A 339 -5.84 25.94 16.88
N PRO A 340 -7.09 25.86 16.36
CA PRO A 340 -7.80 24.58 16.21
C PRO A 340 -7.23 23.64 15.14
N TYR A 341 -6.31 24.12 14.29
CA TYR A 341 -5.86 23.39 13.10
C TYR A 341 -4.36 23.10 13.09
N ASN A 342 -3.56 23.98 13.67
CA ASN A 342 -2.10 23.87 13.61
C ASN A 342 -1.42 24.61 14.76
N SER A 343 -0.11 24.41 14.89
CA SER A 343 0.79 25.32 15.59
C SER A 343 1.30 26.39 14.63
N VAL A 344 1.87 27.49 15.17
CA VAL A 344 2.41 28.60 14.34
C VAL A 344 3.53 28.15 13.40
N TRP A 345 4.28 27.13 13.82
CA TRP A 345 5.16 26.35 12.95
C TRP A 345 4.56 24.96 12.83
N ASP A 346 4.31 24.50 11.60
CA ASP A 346 3.80 23.16 11.36
C ASP A 346 4.82 22.11 11.85
N PRO A 347 4.38 20.93 12.34
CA PRO A 347 5.29 19.82 12.66
C PRO A 347 6.31 19.49 11.55
N ILE A 348 5.95 19.64 10.26
CA ILE A 348 6.87 19.50 9.12
C ILE A 348 8.00 20.53 9.21
N GLN A 349 7.68 21.80 9.45
CA GLN A 349 8.66 22.87 9.55
C GLN A 349 9.54 22.73 10.79
N GLN A 350 8.94 22.29 11.91
CA GLN A 350 9.70 21.99 13.13
C GLN A 350 10.68 20.82 12.94
N ALA A 351 10.35 19.85 12.08
CA ALA A 351 11.28 18.80 11.68
C ALA A 351 12.36 19.32 10.73
N ALA A 352 11.99 20.13 9.73
CA ALA A 352 12.93 20.74 8.79
C ALA A 352 14.02 21.56 9.50
N ARG A 353 13.65 22.36 10.50
CA ARG A 353 14.57 23.16 11.33
C ARG A 353 15.59 22.34 12.14
N ARG A 354 15.36 21.04 12.29
CA ARG A 354 16.28 20.11 12.97
C ARG A 354 17.19 19.35 12.00
N ALA A 355 16.95 19.50 10.69
CA ALA A 355 17.83 18.95 9.68
C ALA A 355 19.16 19.71 9.70
N GLU A 356 20.24 18.99 9.37
CA GLU A 356 21.59 19.56 9.33
C GLU A 356 21.83 20.51 8.17
#